data_AF-A0A528MUU8-F1
#
_entry.id   AF-A0A528MUU8-F1
#
_cell.length_a   1.000
_cell.length_b   1.000
_cell.length_c   1.000
_cell.angle_alpha   90.00
_cell.angle_beta   90.00
_cell.angle_gamma   90.00
#
_symmetry.space_group_name_H-M   'P 1'
#
loop_
_entity.id
_entity.type
_entity.pdbx_description
1 polymer ?
#
loop_
_entity_poly.entity_id
_entity_poly.type
_entity_poly.pdbx_seq_one_letter_code
_entity_poly.pdbx_strand_id
1 'polypeptide(L)'
;MGHNDVAYFGIRHHGPGSADSLVQALQDLQPGAVLIEGPIDASALLPLLARPEMQPPVALLCYPEEDPASTSFWPFAEFSPEYQAVLWAVDNKAALRFIDLPSSARFSEAAVEGAEKVDAGEAKEASERDDVAPHRRDPIGTLARAAGYEDGESWWSDIIEQNPEPGPIFAAISDAMMTLRDGEGSIAEFEAQREAHMRLEIAAARKEFDGPIAVVCGAWHVPALQATHTQKNDQVLLKGIARRKSTMTWAPWTGPRLALGYGYGAGVVAPGWCKHLWRTRGRRDAATLWLAMIAAVLRVKGHLVSTASLIEAERLARTLAAIRERPKPGFEELRDAAIAALFNGEALLWALVEAELLLGADVGEIPPDTPLAPLIEDLQRNQKAARLKPEALERELSVDLRSDSGLFRSTLLHRLNVLGVHWGKLTDAGRSRGTFRERWTLTWEPEYAVRLVENLIYGPTIEKAANGRLIQMIEAAATLDTLAALVQGAITAGLSEASTAGLAALEARAARSSECLEILASVPPLADIIRYGEARKTETNRLSGLMERLIVEGAIALPYAARDLDEQAAATLASVMRKADEAIRLVEPGEDVLNGWRNGLAAVLEGSRATALLAGCAAHLLYEAGRLSA
;
A
#
# COMPACT_ATOMS: atom_id res chain seq x y z
N MET A 1 52.91 -9.39 -1.48
CA MET A 1 51.60 -9.45 -0.82
C MET A 1 50.75 -8.39 -1.50
N GLY A 2 49.94 -8.82 -2.47
CA GLY A 2 49.27 -7.93 -3.42
C GLY A 2 48.31 -6.99 -2.70
N HIS A 3 48.21 -5.73 -3.17
CA HIS A 3 47.18 -4.82 -2.72
C HIS A 3 45.81 -5.46 -2.98
N ASN A 4 44.95 -5.51 -1.96
CA ASN A 4 43.51 -5.72 -2.16
C ASN A 4 42.98 -4.47 -2.86
N ASP A 5 42.97 -4.51 -4.20
CA ASP A 5 42.40 -3.46 -5.05
C ASP A 5 40.88 -3.47 -4.90
N VAL A 6 40.33 -2.28 -4.63
CA VAL A 6 38.89 -2.06 -4.50
C VAL A 6 38.39 -1.43 -5.80
N ALA A 7 37.46 -2.11 -6.45
CA ALA A 7 36.74 -1.59 -7.60
C ALA A 7 35.40 -1.01 -7.15
N TYR A 8 35.08 0.19 -7.63
CA TYR A 8 33.83 0.89 -7.31
C TYR A 8 32.93 0.90 -8.53
N PHE A 9 31.69 0.46 -8.35
CA PHE A 9 30.67 0.37 -9.37
C PHE A 9 29.50 1.27 -8.96
N GLY A 10 29.55 2.51 -9.46
CA GLY A 10 28.48 3.49 -9.28
C GLY A 10 27.29 3.16 -10.16
N ILE A 11 26.15 2.85 -9.55
CA ILE A 11 24.94 2.43 -10.25
C ILE A 11 23.79 3.41 -10.04
N ARG A 12 22.76 3.26 -10.88
CA ARG A 12 21.40 3.69 -10.56
C ARG A 12 20.61 2.48 -10.07
N HIS A 13 19.92 2.64 -8.93
CA HIS A 13 19.00 1.61 -8.43
C HIS A 13 17.97 1.28 -9.52
N HIS A 14 17.66 -0.01 -9.70
CA HIS A 14 16.69 -0.44 -10.71
C HIS A 14 17.05 -0.03 -12.16
N GLY A 15 18.34 0.10 -12.49
CA GLY A 15 18.83 0.38 -13.84
C GLY A 15 19.18 -0.89 -14.63
N PRO A 16 18.46 -1.24 -15.71
CA PRO A 16 18.71 -2.47 -16.46
C PRO A 16 20.06 -2.50 -17.22
N GLY A 17 20.54 -1.36 -17.72
CA GLY A 17 21.84 -1.26 -18.39
C GLY A 17 22.99 -1.16 -17.38
N SER A 18 22.76 -0.48 -16.25
CA SER A 18 23.66 -0.52 -15.09
C SER A 18 23.85 -1.95 -14.59
N ALA A 19 22.78 -2.73 -14.51
CA ALA A 19 22.82 -4.12 -14.05
C ALA A 19 23.58 -5.02 -15.04
N ASP A 20 23.37 -4.86 -16.35
CA ASP A 20 24.10 -5.62 -17.37
C ASP A 20 25.60 -5.31 -17.35
N SER A 21 25.94 -4.02 -17.29
CA SER A 21 27.33 -3.55 -17.20
C SER A 21 28.02 -4.04 -15.93
N LEU A 22 27.30 -4.07 -14.81
CA LEU A 22 27.83 -4.56 -13.53
C LEU A 22 28.10 -6.06 -13.58
N VAL A 23 27.18 -6.86 -14.13
CA VAL A 23 27.37 -8.31 -14.26
C VAL A 23 28.63 -8.62 -15.07
N GLN A 24 28.84 -7.93 -16.20
CA GLN A 24 30.05 -8.06 -17.01
C GLN A 24 31.31 -7.64 -16.21
N ALA A 25 31.26 -6.52 -15.50
CA ALA A 25 32.39 -6.05 -14.71
C ALA A 25 32.76 -7.00 -13.57
N LEU A 26 31.78 -7.64 -12.92
CA LEU A 26 32.02 -8.67 -11.91
C LEU A 26 32.62 -9.93 -12.53
N GLN A 27 32.16 -10.34 -13.72
CA GLN A 27 32.75 -11.45 -14.48
C GLN A 27 34.21 -11.21 -14.85
N ASP A 28 34.58 -9.97 -15.20
CA ASP A 28 35.96 -9.63 -15.55
C ASP A 28 36.85 -9.49 -14.30
N LEU A 29 36.32 -8.89 -13.22
CA LEU A 29 37.07 -8.63 -11.98
C LEU A 29 37.29 -9.89 -11.13
N GLN A 30 36.33 -10.83 -11.13
CA GLN A 30 36.32 -12.01 -10.26
C GLN A 30 36.62 -11.68 -8.78
N PRO A 31 35.85 -10.77 -8.14
CA PRO A 31 36.12 -10.33 -6.77
C PRO A 31 35.93 -11.45 -5.75
N GLY A 32 36.78 -11.46 -4.71
CA GLY A 32 36.63 -12.33 -3.55
C GLY A 32 35.50 -11.88 -2.61
N ALA A 33 35.12 -10.61 -2.66
CA ALA A 33 34.02 -10.04 -1.90
C ALA A 33 33.23 -8.99 -2.70
N VAL A 34 31.90 -9.02 -2.58
CA VAL A 34 30.95 -8.07 -3.15
C VAL A 34 30.26 -7.34 -2.00
N LEU A 35 30.48 -6.03 -1.93
CA LEU A 35 29.96 -5.12 -0.93
C LEU A 35 28.86 -4.27 -1.57
N ILE A 36 27.66 -4.30 -1.02
CA ILE A 36 26.48 -3.65 -1.60
C ILE A 36 25.99 -2.53 -0.67
N GLU A 37 25.62 -1.38 -1.22
CA GLU A 37 24.93 -0.35 -0.47
C GLU A 37 23.58 -0.86 0.05
N GLY A 38 23.42 -0.84 1.37
CA GLY A 38 22.24 -1.31 2.07
C GLY A 38 22.55 -1.52 3.56
N PRO A 39 21.55 -1.80 4.39
CA PRO A 39 21.74 -1.83 5.84
C PRO A 39 22.59 -3.02 6.29
N ILE A 40 23.75 -2.74 6.90
CA ILE A 40 24.73 -3.75 7.33
C ILE A 40 24.14 -4.89 8.17
N ASP A 41 23.19 -4.57 9.05
CA ASP A 41 22.51 -5.49 9.95
C ASP A 41 21.55 -6.47 9.22
N ALA A 42 21.23 -6.22 7.95
CA ALA A 42 20.48 -7.12 7.09
C ALA A 42 21.36 -8.08 6.26
N SER A 43 22.69 -8.01 6.37
CA SER A 43 23.61 -8.76 5.48
C SER A 43 23.36 -10.27 5.46
N ALA A 44 22.94 -10.85 6.60
CA ALA A 44 22.66 -12.29 6.70
C ALA A 44 21.45 -12.74 5.86
N LEU A 45 20.58 -11.81 5.45
CA LEU A 45 19.40 -12.09 4.62
C LEU A 45 19.69 -12.07 3.12
N LEU A 46 20.83 -11.50 2.70
CA LEU A 46 21.20 -11.37 1.29
C LEU A 46 21.18 -12.70 0.51
N PRO A 47 21.72 -13.83 1.04
CA PRO A 47 21.71 -15.09 0.30
C PRO A 47 20.31 -15.62 -0.05
N LEU A 48 19.26 -15.20 0.67
CA LEU A 48 17.89 -15.58 0.36
C LEU A 48 17.41 -15.01 -0.99
N LEU A 49 17.96 -13.88 -1.45
CA LEU A 49 17.59 -13.28 -2.74
C LEU A 49 17.96 -14.18 -3.93
N ALA A 50 18.97 -15.03 -3.77
CA ALA A 50 19.42 -15.96 -4.81
C ALA A 50 18.67 -17.30 -4.80
N ARG A 51 17.66 -17.47 -3.93
CA ARG A 51 16.84 -18.68 -3.91
C ARG A 51 15.93 -18.73 -5.14
N PRO A 52 15.75 -19.91 -5.79
CA PRO A 52 14.90 -20.02 -6.99
C PRO A 52 13.44 -19.60 -6.75
N GLU A 53 12.93 -19.77 -5.53
CA GLU A 53 11.58 -19.36 -5.14
C GLU A 53 11.44 -17.85 -4.93
N MET A 54 12.55 -17.10 -4.86
CA MET A 54 12.55 -15.64 -4.78
C MET A 54 12.31 -15.07 -6.19
N GLN A 55 11.14 -14.46 -6.39
CA GLN A 55 10.75 -13.84 -7.66
C GLN A 55 10.49 -12.35 -7.43
N PRO A 56 11.44 -11.45 -7.80
CA PRO A 56 11.22 -10.01 -7.71
C PRO A 56 10.00 -9.53 -8.51
N PRO A 57 9.31 -8.45 -8.09
CA PRO A 57 9.81 -7.46 -7.14
C PRO A 57 9.60 -7.84 -5.67
N VAL A 58 10.65 -7.73 -4.86
CA VAL A 58 10.64 -8.02 -3.42
C VAL A 58 11.31 -6.88 -2.68
N ALA A 59 10.98 -6.67 -1.41
CA ALA A 59 11.61 -5.62 -0.61
C ALA A 59 12.14 -6.17 0.71
N LEU A 60 13.32 -5.67 1.11
CA LEU A 60 13.80 -5.82 2.47
C LEU A 60 12.96 -4.90 3.34
N LEU A 61 12.28 -5.48 4.32
CA LEU A 61 11.46 -4.82 5.31
C LEU A 61 12.26 -4.74 6.61
N CYS A 62 12.54 -3.53 7.11
CA CYS A 62 13.16 -3.32 8.41
C CYS A 62 12.28 -2.41 9.28
N TYR A 63 12.03 -2.80 10.52
CA TYR A 63 11.22 -2.03 11.47
C TYR A 63 11.74 -2.18 12.91
N PRO A 64 11.61 -1.14 13.76
CA PRO A 64 11.98 -1.26 15.16
C PRO A 64 10.93 -2.08 15.93
N GLU A 65 11.35 -2.91 16.88
CA GLU A 65 10.45 -3.80 17.63
C GLU A 65 9.37 -3.04 18.43
N GLU A 66 9.71 -1.85 18.91
CA GLU A 66 8.82 -1.02 19.75
C GLU A 66 7.88 -0.11 18.95
N ASP A 67 8.19 0.17 17.69
CA ASP A 67 7.40 1.06 16.83
C ASP A 67 7.38 0.57 15.37
N PRO A 68 6.65 -0.53 15.08
CA PRO A 68 6.60 -1.10 13.73
C PRO A 68 6.13 -0.12 12.64
N ALA A 69 5.42 0.95 12.99
CA ALA A 69 4.98 1.96 12.03
C ALA A 69 6.16 2.72 11.41
N SER A 70 7.27 2.86 12.14
CA SER A 70 8.53 3.45 11.64
C SER A 70 9.32 2.44 10.79
N THR A 71 8.68 1.93 9.73
CA THR A 71 9.27 0.95 8.81
C THR A 71 10.10 1.61 7.71
N SER A 72 11.16 0.96 7.27
CA SER A 72 11.88 1.28 6.03
C SER A 72 11.89 0.10 5.06
N PHE A 73 11.88 0.41 3.76
CA PHE A 73 11.89 -0.58 2.68
C PHE A 73 13.08 -0.37 1.74
N TRP A 74 13.67 -1.47 1.29
CA TRP A 74 14.64 -1.49 0.18
C TRP A 74 14.13 -2.47 -0.88
N PRO A 75 13.41 -2.00 -1.90
CA PRO A 75 12.92 -2.84 -2.98
C PRO A 75 14.03 -3.30 -3.92
N PHE A 76 13.84 -4.47 -4.51
CA PHE A 76 14.68 -5.10 -5.50
C PHE A 76 13.81 -5.60 -6.66
N ALA A 77 14.30 -5.46 -7.88
CA ALA A 77 13.71 -5.99 -9.10
C ALA A 77 14.71 -6.90 -9.81
N GLU A 78 14.25 -7.70 -10.78
CA GLU A 78 15.15 -8.55 -11.59
C GLU A 78 16.22 -7.72 -12.33
N PHE A 79 15.95 -6.44 -12.57
CA PHE A 79 16.84 -5.50 -13.24
C PHE A 79 17.57 -4.54 -12.27
N SER A 80 17.52 -4.80 -10.96
CA SER A 80 18.35 -4.09 -9.98
C SER A 80 19.80 -4.56 -10.06
N PRO A 81 20.78 -3.66 -10.24
CA PRO A 81 22.20 -4.03 -10.24
C PRO A 81 22.62 -4.77 -8.97
N GLU A 82 22.09 -4.37 -7.82
CA GLU A 82 22.34 -4.98 -6.51
C GLU A 82 21.80 -6.41 -6.44
N TYR A 83 20.59 -6.64 -6.97
CA TYR A 83 20.03 -7.99 -7.04
C TYR A 83 20.92 -8.88 -7.91
N GLN A 84 21.37 -8.39 -9.06
CA GLN A 84 22.28 -9.12 -9.94
C GLN A 84 23.65 -9.37 -9.30
N ALA A 85 24.17 -8.42 -8.52
CA ALA A 85 25.41 -8.59 -7.75
C ALA A 85 25.27 -9.70 -6.69
N VAL A 86 24.11 -9.81 -6.04
CA VAL A 86 23.81 -10.90 -5.11
C VAL A 86 23.79 -12.25 -5.82
N LEU A 87 23.07 -12.36 -6.95
CA LEU A 87 23.04 -13.60 -7.74
C LEU A 87 24.46 -14.03 -8.14
N TRP A 88 25.24 -13.09 -8.69
CA TRP A 88 26.61 -13.34 -9.09
C TRP A 88 27.48 -13.80 -7.91
N ALA A 89 27.40 -13.12 -6.75
CA ALA A 89 28.22 -13.44 -5.59
C ALA A 89 27.91 -14.83 -5.04
N VAL A 90 26.62 -15.21 -4.97
CA VAL A 90 26.20 -16.54 -4.51
C VAL A 90 26.67 -17.62 -5.47
N ASP A 91 26.48 -17.43 -6.78
CA ASP A 91 26.89 -18.40 -7.81
C ASP A 91 28.40 -18.62 -7.84
N ASN A 92 29.18 -17.56 -7.61
CA ASN A 92 30.65 -17.59 -7.62
C ASN A 92 31.27 -17.80 -6.22
N LYS A 93 30.45 -17.97 -5.17
CA LYS A 93 30.88 -18.15 -3.78
C LYS A 93 31.76 -17.01 -3.25
N ALA A 94 31.55 -15.79 -3.75
CA ALA A 94 32.18 -14.60 -3.21
C ALA A 94 31.54 -14.21 -1.87
N ALA A 95 32.31 -13.60 -0.98
CA ALA A 95 31.75 -13.04 0.24
C ALA A 95 30.77 -11.91 -0.12
N LEU A 96 29.66 -11.81 0.62
CA LEU A 96 28.57 -10.89 0.30
C LEU A 96 28.13 -10.14 1.56
N ARG A 97 28.08 -8.81 1.49
CA ARG A 97 27.72 -7.97 2.65
C ARG A 97 27.09 -6.65 2.23
N PHE A 98 26.14 -6.18 3.02
CA PHE A 98 25.71 -4.78 2.98
C PHE A 98 26.71 -3.87 3.71
N ILE A 99 26.91 -2.62 3.29
CA ILE A 99 27.96 -1.74 3.88
C ILE A 99 27.48 -0.37 4.37
N ASP A 100 26.21 -0.03 4.17
CA ASP A 100 25.64 1.23 4.63
C ASP A 100 25.23 1.15 6.12
N LEU A 101 24.80 2.28 6.67
CA LEU A 101 24.33 2.39 8.05
C LEU A 101 23.29 1.31 8.38
N PRO A 102 23.31 0.77 9.61
CA PRO A 102 22.31 -0.18 10.05
C PRO A 102 20.91 0.44 9.97
N SER A 103 19.88 -0.39 9.74
CA SER A 103 18.53 0.11 9.45
C SER A 103 17.99 1.04 10.52
N SER A 104 18.38 0.82 11.79
CA SER A 104 17.95 1.63 12.92
C SER A 104 18.31 3.11 12.81
N ALA A 105 19.34 3.46 12.03
CA ALA A 105 19.76 4.82 11.79
C ALA A 105 18.76 5.64 10.95
N ARG A 106 17.93 4.98 10.13
CA ARG A 106 16.88 5.66 9.34
C ARG A 106 15.62 5.99 10.15
N PHE A 107 15.36 5.26 11.24
CA PHE A 107 14.17 5.48 12.07
C PHE A 107 14.21 6.79 12.88
N SER A 108 15.39 7.35 13.12
CA SER A 108 15.52 8.64 13.81
C SER A 108 15.09 9.84 12.96
N GLU A 109 15.05 9.69 11.63
CA GLU A 109 14.68 10.77 10.70
C GLU A 109 13.19 10.72 10.34
N ALA A 110 12.60 9.52 10.21
CA ALA A 110 11.16 9.33 9.97
C ALA A 110 10.26 9.95 11.07
N ALA A 111 10.79 10.11 12.29
CA ALA A 111 10.10 10.79 13.39
C ALA A 111 9.96 12.32 13.18
N VAL A 112 10.68 12.90 12.21
CA VAL A 112 10.66 14.35 11.90
C VAL A 112 9.73 14.65 10.70
N GLU A 113 9.48 13.68 9.81
CA GLU A 113 8.56 13.84 8.67
C GLU A 113 7.13 13.32 8.94
N GLY A 114 6.91 12.51 9.98
CA GLY A 114 5.61 11.91 10.33
C GLY A 114 4.53 12.85 10.89
N ALA A 115 4.69 14.18 10.79
CA ALA A 115 3.71 15.16 11.23
C ALA A 115 2.72 15.62 10.13
N GLU A 116 2.95 15.28 8.86
CA GLU A 116 1.99 15.54 7.79
C GLU A 116 1.33 14.23 7.35
N LYS A 117 0.16 13.96 7.95
CA LYS A 117 -0.79 12.97 7.44
C LYS A 117 -1.25 13.41 6.06
N VAL A 118 -0.79 12.73 5.01
CA VAL A 118 -1.42 12.81 3.70
C VAL A 118 -2.68 11.94 3.74
N ASP A 119 -3.84 12.59 3.84
CA ASP A 119 -5.14 11.93 3.68
C ASP A 119 -5.30 11.49 2.22
N ALA A 120 -5.68 10.24 2.01
CA ALA A 120 -5.73 9.58 0.69
C ALA A 120 -6.94 10.01 -0.17
N GLY A 121 -7.42 11.24 0.02
CA GLY A 121 -8.62 11.79 -0.63
C GLY A 121 -8.37 12.83 -1.73
N GLU A 122 -7.18 13.42 -1.83
CA GLU A 122 -6.94 14.60 -2.70
C GLU A 122 -5.94 14.35 -3.84
N ALA A 123 -5.65 13.08 -4.18
CA ALA A 123 -4.73 12.73 -5.27
C ALA A 123 -5.31 12.89 -6.71
N LYS A 124 -6.43 13.60 -6.90
CA LYS A 124 -7.05 13.82 -8.22
C LYS A 124 -7.20 15.27 -8.68
N GLU A 125 -6.85 16.26 -7.86
CA GLU A 125 -6.91 17.68 -8.27
C GLU A 125 -5.54 18.40 -8.26
N ALA A 126 -4.45 17.70 -7.95
CA ALA A 126 -3.09 18.27 -7.95
C ALA A 126 -2.35 18.19 -9.30
N SER A 127 -3.06 18.09 -10.44
CA SER A 127 -2.41 18.13 -11.78
C SER A 127 -2.23 19.54 -12.34
N GLU A 128 -2.63 20.58 -11.63
CA GLU A 128 -2.38 21.98 -11.99
C GLU A 128 -1.98 22.78 -10.75
N ARG A 129 -0.72 22.62 -10.33
CA ARG A 129 0.07 23.58 -9.54
C ARG A 129 1.49 23.02 -9.36
N ASP A 130 2.33 23.27 -10.35
CA ASP A 130 3.78 23.46 -10.14
C ASP A 130 3.95 24.47 -9.00
N ASP A 131 4.49 24.01 -7.86
CA ASP A 131 5.22 24.78 -6.83
C ASP A 131 5.03 24.14 -5.44
N VAL A 132 5.78 23.08 -5.16
CA VAL A 132 6.10 22.69 -3.78
C VAL A 132 7.60 22.37 -3.68
N ALA A 133 8.31 23.19 -2.90
CA ALA A 133 9.71 23.14 -2.46
C ALA A 133 10.83 23.44 -3.49
N PRO A 134 11.36 24.68 -3.56
CA PRO A 134 12.58 24.99 -4.29
C PRO A 134 13.82 24.51 -3.50
N HIS A 135 14.72 23.80 -4.19
CA HIS A 135 16.09 23.42 -3.78
C HIS A 135 16.34 22.01 -3.18
N ARG A 136 16.08 20.98 -3.96
CA ARG A 136 17.14 19.99 -4.27
C ARG A 136 17.44 20.17 -5.76
N ARG A 137 18.56 20.83 -6.11
CA ARG A 137 18.98 20.86 -7.53
C ARG A 137 19.17 19.40 -7.93
N ASP A 138 18.48 18.92 -8.97
CA ASP A 138 18.86 17.68 -9.63
C ASP A 138 20.25 17.91 -10.26
N PRO A 139 21.34 17.37 -9.67
CA PRO A 139 22.69 17.65 -10.15
C PRO A 139 22.87 17.04 -11.53
N ILE A 140 22.34 15.82 -11.75
CA ILE A 140 22.36 15.12 -13.04
C ILE A 140 21.60 15.93 -14.09
N GLY A 141 20.47 16.55 -13.73
CA GLY A 141 19.71 17.46 -14.58
C GLY A 141 20.53 18.63 -15.13
N THR A 142 21.61 19.03 -14.46
CA THR A 142 22.53 20.07 -14.98
C THR A 142 23.39 19.55 -16.12
N LEU A 143 23.92 18.31 -16.01
CA LEU A 143 24.62 17.65 -17.12
C LEU A 143 23.65 17.37 -18.28
N ALA A 144 22.44 16.91 -17.97
CA ALA A 144 21.42 16.59 -18.95
C ALA A 144 21.05 17.80 -19.83
N ARG A 145 20.77 18.96 -19.21
CA ARG A 145 20.50 20.20 -19.95
C ARG A 145 21.68 20.64 -20.81
N ALA A 146 22.90 20.48 -20.32
CA ALA A 146 24.10 20.77 -21.12
C ALA A 146 24.25 19.82 -22.32
N ALA A 147 23.74 18.59 -22.20
CA ALA A 147 23.69 17.59 -23.27
C ALA A 147 22.42 17.68 -24.15
N GLY A 148 21.54 18.67 -23.93
CA GLY A 148 20.32 18.88 -24.73
C GLY A 148 19.09 18.09 -24.31
N TYR A 149 19.09 17.51 -23.10
CA TYR A 149 17.95 16.80 -22.53
C TYR A 149 17.12 17.72 -21.62
N GLU A 150 15.83 17.41 -21.49
CA GLU A 150 14.91 18.17 -20.63
C GLU A 150 15.22 17.92 -19.15
N ASP A 151 15.54 16.68 -18.78
CA ASP A 151 15.74 16.25 -17.40
C ASP A 151 16.85 15.19 -17.25
N GLY A 152 17.32 15.01 -16.02
CA GLY A 152 18.40 14.07 -15.66
C GLY A 152 18.06 12.61 -15.88
N GLU A 153 16.80 12.23 -15.71
CA GLU A 153 16.34 10.84 -15.84
C GLU A 153 16.33 10.41 -17.30
N SER A 154 15.84 11.27 -18.21
CA SER A 154 15.86 11.03 -19.65
C SER A 154 17.28 10.87 -20.19
N TRP A 155 18.21 11.72 -19.72
CA TRP A 155 19.63 11.62 -20.05
C TRP A 155 20.25 10.32 -19.55
N TRP A 156 20.04 9.97 -18.29
CA TRP A 156 20.58 8.73 -17.70
C TRP A 156 20.01 7.49 -18.39
N SER A 157 18.70 7.48 -18.64
CA SER A 157 18.00 6.37 -19.29
C SER A 157 18.50 6.11 -20.70
N ASP A 158 18.83 7.16 -21.46
CA ASP A 158 19.39 7.00 -22.81
C ASP A 158 20.86 6.56 -22.75
N ILE A 159 21.72 7.38 -22.14
CA ILE A 159 23.18 7.23 -22.25
C ILE A 159 23.71 6.05 -21.43
N ILE A 160 23.17 5.81 -20.24
CA ILE A 160 23.69 4.77 -19.33
C ILE A 160 22.87 3.48 -19.46
N GLU A 161 21.55 3.58 -19.46
CA GLU A 161 20.69 2.39 -19.36
C GLU A 161 20.39 1.71 -20.69
N GLN A 162 20.37 2.47 -21.80
CA GLN A 162 19.96 1.95 -23.11
C GLN A 162 21.11 1.89 -24.11
N ASN A 163 21.94 2.92 -24.16
CA ASN A 163 22.95 3.13 -25.19
C ASN A 163 24.34 3.46 -24.60
N PRO A 164 24.87 2.62 -23.69
CA PRO A 164 26.21 2.84 -23.18
C PRO A 164 27.25 2.69 -24.30
N GLU A 165 28.11 3.71 -24.44
CA GLU A 165 29.28 3.65 -25.32
C GLU A 165 30.26 2.55 -24.85
N PRO A 166 30.95 1.85 -25.76
CA PRO A 166 31.97 0.88 -25.38
C PRO A 166 33.10 1.54 -24.58
N GLY A 167 33.39 1.04 -23.38
CA GLY A 167 34.45 1.57 -22.54
C GLY A 167 34.23 1.37 -21.04
N PRO A 168 35.05 2.01 -20.18
CA PRO A 168 34.97 1.87 -18.73
C PRO A 168 33.82 2.75 -18.17
N ILE A 169 32.57 2.33 -18.38
CA ILE A 169 31.37 3.10 -18.03
C ILE A 169 31.36 3.58 -16.57
N PHE A 170 31.79 2.75 -15.62
CA PHE A 170 31.83 3.11 -14.21
C PHE A 170 32.85 4.20 -13.88
N ALA A 171 33.97 4.25 -14.61
CA ALA A 171 34.92 5.35 -14.48
C ALA A 171 34.33 6.66 -15.00
N ALA A 172 33.66 6.62 -16.16
CA ALA A 172 32.97 7.79 -16.71
C ALA A 172 31.84 8.31 -15.78
N ILE A 173 31.06 7.40 -15.20
CA ILE A 173 30.05 7.75 -14.18
C ILE A 173 30.73 8.39 -12.96
N SER A 174 31.83 7.81 -12.47
CA SER A 174 32.58 8.37 -11.33
C SER A 174 33.08 9.79 -11.60
N ASP A 175 33.64 10.05 -12.78
CA ASP A 175 34.13 11.37 -13.19
C ASP A 175 32.98 12.40 -13.30
N ALA A 176 31.84 11.98 -13.84
CA ALA A 176 30.64 12.81 -13.90
C ALA A 176 30.13 13.18 -12.49
N MET A 177 30.05 12.20 -11.58
CA MET A 177 29.61 12.43 -10.21
C MET A 177 30.60 13.30 -9.42
N MET A 178 31.90 13.12 -9.63
CA MET A 178 32.93 13.99 -9.04
C MET A 178 32.73 15.45 -9.47
N THR A 179 32.54 15.67 -10.77
CA THR A 179 32.29 17.01 -11.33
C THR A 179 31.02 17.65 -10.75
N LEU A 180 29.95 16.86 -10.59
CA LEU A 180 28.71 17.34 -10.00
C LEU A 180 28.86 17.71 -8.53
N ARG A 181 29.58 16.89 -7.76
CA ARG A 181 29.82 17.12 -6.33
C ARG A 181 30.69 18.35 -6.07
N ASP A 182 31.69 18.59 -6.92
CA ASP A 182 32.54 19.81 -6.82
C ASP A 182 31.72 21.10 -7.03
N GLY A 183 30.64 21.03 -7.81
CA GLY A 183 29.72 22.13 -8.04
C GLY A 183 28.61 22.28 -6.99
N GLU A 184 28.48 21.32 -6.06
CA GLU A 184 27.43 21.30 -5.05
C GLU A 184 27.92 21.85 -3.69
N GLY A 185 26.97 22.33 -2.88
CA GLY A 185 27.25 22.89 -1.56
C GLY A 185 27.57 21.83 -0.49
N SER A 186 27.35 22.18 0.78
CA SER A 186 27.53 21.22 1.88
C SER A 186 26.62 20.01 1.73
N ILE A 187 27.20 18.80 1.77
CA ILE A 187 26.48 17.52 1.80
C ILE A 187 25.67 17.43 3.11
N ALA A 188 24.47 16.87 3.04
CA ALA A 188 23.62 16.64 4.21
C ALA A 188 24.35 15.76 5.26
N GLU A 189 24.13 16.05 6.54
CA GLU A 189 24.80 15.34 7.65
C GLU A 189 24.56 13.83 7.59
N PHE A 190 23.31 13.42 7.35
CA PHE A 190 22.96 12.00 7.23
C PHE A 190 23.73 11.32 6.09
N GLU A 191 23.92 11.99 4.95
CA GLU A 191 24.72 11.41 3.86
C GLU A 191 26.21 11.30 4.19
N ALA A 192 26.76 12.30 4.88
CA ALA A 192 28.13 12.21 5.36
C ALA A 192 28.31 11.03 6.34
N GLN A 193 27.30 10.73 7.16
CA GLN A 193 27.29 9.56 8.06
C GLN A 193 27.24 8.23 7.29
N ARG A 194 26.39 8.13 6.25
CA ARG A 194 26.32 6.96 5.36
C ARG A 194 27.66 6.66 4.70
N GLU A 195 28.26 7.68 4.08
CA GLU A 195 29.57 7.57 3.44
C GLU A 195 30.68 7.20 4.42
N ALA A 196 30.66 7.76 5.64
CA ALA A 196 31.61 7.42 6.70
C ALA A 196 31.51 5.96 7.13
N HIS A 197 30.28 5.44 7.28
CA HIS A 197 30.05 4.05 7.63
C HIS A 197 30.54 3.10 6.51
N MET A 198 30.15 3.38 5.26
CA MET A 198 30.59 2.60 4.10
C MET A 198 32.11 2.54 3.98
N ARG A 199 32.83 3.66 4.17
CA ARG A 199 34.31 3.67 4.16
C ARG A 199 34.91 2.78 5.24
N LEU A 200 34.35 2.76 6.45
CA LEU A 200 34.84 1.90 7.53
C LEU A 200 34.61 0.42 7.21
N GLU A 201 33.45 0.05 6.67
CA GLU A 201 33.15 -1.33 6.27
C GLU A 201 34.03 -1.79 5.10
N ILE A 202 34.27 -0.94 4.10
CA ILE A 202 35.22 -1.24 3.01
C ILE A 202 36.63 -1.45 3.57
N ALA A 203 37.08 -0.60 4.49
CA ALA A 203 38.38 -0.74 5.13
C ALA A 203 38.51 -2.01 5.99
N ALA A 204 37.41 -2.47 6.60
CA ALA A 204 37.35 -3.75 7.31
C ALA A 204 37.41 -4.94 6.34
N ALA A 205 36.61 -4.91 5.28
CA ALA A 205 36.59 -5.94 4.24
C ALA A 205 37.96 -6.13 3.58
N ARG A 206 38.71 -5.03 3.33
CA ARG A 206 40.10 -5.09 2.83
C ARG A 206 41.08 -5.83 3.74
N LYS A 207 40.78 -5.98 5.02
CA LYS A 207 41.61 -6.74 5.97
C LYS A 207 41.11 -8.18 6.12
N GLU A 208 39.81 -8.39 5.91
CA GLU A 208 39.14 -9.68 6.11
C GLU A 208 39.27 -10.60 4.90
N PHE A 209 39.19 -10.05 3.69
CA PHE A 209 39.19 -10.82 2.45
C PHE A 209 40.48 -10.61 1.66
N ASP A 210 40.96 -11.66 1.01
CA ASP A 210 42.07 -11.61 0.07
C ASP A 210 41.56 -11.41 -1.36
N GLY A 211 42.28 -10.62 -2.16
CA GLY A 211 41.98 -10.40 -3.58
C GLY A 211 41.11 -9.16 -3.84
N PRO A 212 40.61 -9.02 -5.08
CA PRO A 212 39.82 -7.85 -5.46
C PRO A 212 38.49 -7.78 -4.71
N ILE A 213 38.07 -6.57 -4.36
CA ILE A 213 36.78 -6.29 -3.72
C ILE A 213 35.94 -5.43 -4.65
N ALA A 214 34.69 -5.81 -4.87
CA ALA A 214 33.71 -5.03 -5.61
C ALA A 214 32.82 -4.25 -4.64
N VAL A 215 32.71 -2.93 -4.83
CA VAL A 215 31.78 -2.05 -4.10
C VAL A 215 30.68 -1.61 -5.07
N VAL A 216 29.44 -1.99 -4.81
CA VAL A 216 28.24 -1.64 -5.59
C VAL A 216 27.42 -0.65 -4.78
N CYS A 217 27.36 0.59 -5.24
CA CYS A 217 26.63 1.66 -4.56
C CYS A 217 26.06 2.67 -5.56
N GLY A 218 25.09 3.46 -5.11
CA GLY A 218 24.57 4.60 -5.83
C GLY A 218 25.73 5.49 -6.32
N ALA A 219 25.68 5.84 -7.61
CA ALA A 219 26.77 6.55 -8.29
C ALA A 219 27.24 7.79 -7.54
N TRP A 220 26.32 8.49 -6.86
CA TRP A 220 26.60 9.66 -6.05
C TRP A 220 27.67 9.44 -4.97
N HIS A 221 27.73 8.26 -4.37
CA HIS A 221 28.64 7.96 -3.25
C HIS A 221 30.07 7.69 -3.71
N VAL A 222 30.28 7.24 -4.95
CA VAL A 222 31.59 6.75 -5.44
C VAL A 222 32.73 7.74 -5.20
N PRO A 223 32.62 9.05 -5.53
CA PRO A 223 33.71 9.99 -5.31
C PRO A 223 34.14 10.09 -3.83
N ALA A 224 33.19 10.09 -2.89
CA ALA A 224 33.51 10.15 -1.46
C ALA A 224 34.03 8.85 -0.88
N LEU A 225 33.73 7.70 -1.49
CA LEU A 225 34.31 6.43 -1.09
C LEU A 225 35.75 6.27 -1.61
N GLN A 226 36.06 6.88 -2.75
CA GLN A 226 37.42 6.92 -3.31
C GLN A 226 38.32 7.99 -2.66
N ALA A 227 37.72 9.06 -2.11
CA ALA A 227 38.44 10.13 -1.46
C ALA A 227 39.27 9.66 -0.24
N THR A 228 40.35 10.38 0.06
CA THR A 228 41.20 10.05 1.21
C THR A 228 40.58 10.60 2.50
N HIS A 229 40.11 9.70 3.36
CA HIS A 229 39.59 10.02 4.69
C HIS A 229 40.39 9.31 5.79
N THR A 230 40.45 9.90 6.98
CA THR A 230 41.00 9.22 8.14
C THR A 230 39.88 8.49 8.89
N GLN A 231 40.13 7.26 9.35
CA GLN A 231 39.16 6.50 10.14
C GLN A 231 38.67 7.25 11.38
N LYS A 232 39.52 8.12 11.95
CA LYS A 232 39.16 8.97 13.09
C LYS A 232 38.07 9.98 12.71
N ASN A 233 38.12 10.58 11.53
CA ASN A 233 37.10 11.53 11.07
C ASN A 233 35.77 10.82 10.82
N ASP A 234 35.81 9.66 10.18
CA ASP A 234 34.61 8.84 9.94
C ASP A 234 33.96 8.42 11.27
N GLN A 235 34.75 7.96 12.24
CA GLN A 235 34.26 7.61 13.57
C GLN A 235 33.64 8.80 14.33
N VAL A 236 34.08 10.03 14.06
CA VAL A 236 33.48 11.23 14.67
C VAL A 236 32.10 11.51 14.09
N LEU A 237 31.93 11.37 12.78
CA LEU A 237 30.63 11.56 12.12
C LEU A 237 29.57 10.58 12.61
N LEU A 238 29.97 9.36 12.97
CA LEU A 238 29.05 8.31 13.43
C LEU A 238 28.66 8.44 14.92
N LYS A 239 29.20 9.43 15.65
CA LYS A 239 28.84 9.63 17.07
C LYS A 239 27.42 10.18 17.17
N GLY A 240 26.62 9.57 18.02
CA GLY A 240 25.25 10.04 18.31
C GLY A 240 24.16 9.36 17.49
N ILE A 241 24.50 8.48 16.55
CA ILE A 241 23.51 7.67 15.83
C ILE A 241 22.81 6.73 16.81
N ALA A 242 21.51 6.94 17.01
CA ALA A 242 20.69 6.11 17.86
C ALA A 242 20.60 4.69 17.29
N ARG A 243 20.86 3.69 18.12
CA ARG A 243 20.68 2.28 17.76
C ARG A 243 19.45 1.74 18.45
N ARG A 244 18.51 1.22 17.67
CA ARG A 244 17.29 0.56 18.14
C ARG A 244 17.30 -0.90 17.71
N LYS A 245 16.72 -1.77 18.53
CA LYS A 245 16.55 -3.16 18.17
C LYS A 245 15.52 -3.26 17.05
N SER A 246 15.92 -3.89 15.96
CA SER A 246 15.15 -3.92 14.71
C SER A 246 14.94 -5.35 14.26
N THR A 247 13.77 -5.62 13.68
CA THR A 247 13.46 -6.88 13.00
C THR A 247 13.53 -6.66 11.50
N MET A 248 13.94 -7.70 10.76
CA MET A 248 14.19 -7.64 9.32
C MET A 248 13.69 -8.90 8.63
N THR A 249 13.06 -8.74 7.47
CA THR A 249 12.63 -9.85 6.63
C THR A 249 12.45 -9.42 5.17
N TRP A 250 12.23 -10.39 4.28
CA TRP A 250 11.81 -10.15 2.91
C TRP A 250 10.28 -10.14 2.81
N ALA A 251 9.74 -9.19 2.06
CA ALA A 251 8.32 -9.10 1.76
C ALA A 251 8.09 -9.03 0.24
N PRO A 252 7.00 -9.63 -0.28
CA PRO A 252 6.53 -9.37 -1.64
C PRO A 252 6.35 -7.87 -1.87
N TRP A 253 6.86 -7.38 -3.00
CA TRP A 253 6.65 -6.01 -3.46
C TRP A 253 5.80 -6.01 -4.72
N THR A 254 5.48 -4.83 -5.24
CA THR A 254 4.71 -4.70 -6.48
C THR A 254 5.42 -3.84 -7.50
N GLY A 255 5.15 -4.09 -8.79
CA GLY A 255 5.66 -3.28 -9.90
C GLY A 255 5.40 -1.78 -9.73
N PRO A 256 4.14 -1.34 -9.46
CA PRO A 256 3.83 0.07 -9.29
C PRO A 256 4.62 0.74 -8.15
N ARG A 257 4.91 0.02 -7.07
CA ARG A 257 5.68 0.53 -5.93
C ARG A 257 7.18 0.62 -6.20
N LEU A 258 7.67 0.19 -7.36
CA LEU A 258 9.01 0.54 -7.84
C LEU A 258 9.05 1.92 -8.50
N ALA A 259 7.89 2.49 -8.82
CA ALA A 259 7.84 3.75 -9.53
C ALA A 259 8.07 4.95 -8.60
N LEU A 260 8.80 5.95 -9.10
CA LEU A 260 9.12 7.17 -8.35
C LEU A 260 7.85 7.89 -7.86
N GLY A 261 6.79 7.91 -8.69
CA GLY A 261 5.50 8.54 -8.37
C GLY A 261 4.72 7.91 -7.20
N TYR A 262 5.17 6.79 -6.65
CA TYR A 262 4.54 6.09 -5.53
C TYR A 262 5.29 6.28 -4.19
N GLY A 263 6.17 7.30 -4.10
CA GLY A 263 6.82 7.71 -2.86
C GLY A 263 8.16 7.04 -2.56
N TYR A 264 8.69 6.21 -3.48
CA TYR A 264 10.02 5.63 -3.35
C TYR A 264 11.05 6.49 -4.07
N GLY A 265 11.86 7.24 -3.30
CA GLY A 265 12.79 8.25 -3.84
C GLY A 265 13.93 7.73 -4.74
N ALA A 266 14.22 6.43 -4.70
CA ALA A 266 15.16 5.76 -5.63
C ALA A 266 14.43 4.95 -6.72
N GLY A 267 13.12 5.16 -6.87
CA GLY A 267 12.30 4.51 -7.87
C GLY A 267 12.57 4.99 -9.29
N VAL A 268 11.96 4.31 -10.25
CA VAL A 268 12.12 4.60 -11.69
C VAL A 268 10.82 5.14 -12.27
N VAL A 269 10.86 5.88 -13.37
CA VAL A 269 9.62 6.43 -13.97
C VAL A 269 8.73 5.32 -14.55
N ALA A 270 9.33 4.31 -15.18
CA ALA A 270 8.60 3.23 -15.85
C ALA A 270 9.22 1.85 -15.54
N PRO A 271 8.90 1.23 -14.39
CA PRO A 271 9.42 -0.08 -14.01
C PRO A 271 9.22 -1.18 -15.06
N GLY A 272 8.05 -1.21 -15.71
CA GLY A 272 7.73 -2.16 -16.78
C GLY A 272 8.57 -1.95 -18.04
N TRP A 273 8.96 -0.71 -18.35
CA TRP A 273 9.94 -0.43 -19.42
C TRP A 273 11.33 -0.93 -19.05
N CYS A 274 11.79 -0.67 -17.82
CA CYS A 274 13.08 -1.19 -17.33
C CYS A 274 13.12 -2.73 -17.37
N LYS A 275 12.01 -3.39 -16.99
CA LYS A 275 11.83 -4.83 -17.09
C LYS A 275 11.89 -5.33 -18.54
N HIS A 276 11.23 -4.63 -19.46
CA HIS A 276 11.26 -4.95 -20.88
C HIS A 276 12.68 -4.84 -21.46
N LEU A 277 13.37 -3.74 -21.18
CA LEU A 277 14.77 -3.57 -21.56
C LEU A 277 15.63 -4.70 -21.01
N TRP A 278 15.43 -5.07 -19.74
CA TRP A 278 16.15 -6.17 -19.13
C TRP A 278 15.89 -7.50 -19.87
N ARG A 279 14.64 -7.89 -20.07
CA ARG A 279 14.31 -9.17 -20.73
C ARG A 279 14.67 -9.23 -22.22
N THR A 280 14.86 -8.07 -22.86
CA THR A 280 15.16 -7.97 -24.28
C THR A 280 16.59 -7.52 -24.59
N ARG A 281 17.49 -7.50 -23.60
CA ARG A 281 18.91 -7.18 -23.82
C ARG A 281 19.53 -8.06 -24.91
N GLY A 282 20.37 -7.44 -25.72
CA GLY A 282 21.01 -8.08 -26.89
C GLY A 282 20.08 -8.35 -28.08
N ARG A 283 18.77 -8.10 -27.97
CA ARG A 283 17.82 -8.29 -29.07
C ARG A 283 17.73 -7.04 -29.96
N ARG A 284 17.55 -7.27 -31.26
CA ARG A 284 17.36 -6.19 -32.26
C ARG A 284 15.90 -5.74 -32.42
N ASP A 285 14.95 -6.56 -31.97
CA ASP A 285 13.51 -6.37 -32.12
C ASP A 285 12.81 -5.85 -30.85
N ALA A 286 13.57 -5.38 -29.85
CA ALA A 286 13.04 -4.91 -28.57
C ALA A 286 11.97 -3.81 -28.72
N ALA A 287 12.19 -2.84 -29.61
CA ALA A 287 11.23 -1.77 -29.89
C ALA A 287 9.92 -2.30 -30.50
N THR A 288 10.01 -3.25 -31.44
CA THR A 288 8.86 -3.90 -32.06
C THR A 288 8.05 -4.71 -31.04
N LEU A 289 8.73 -5.44 -30.15
CA LEU A 289 8.08 -6.19 -29.07
C LEU A 289 7.33 -5.25 -28.11
N TRP A 290 7.91 -4.09 -27.78
CA TRP A 290 7.24 -3.10 -26.94
C TRP A 290 5.96 -2.55 -27.58
N LEU A 291 6.02 -2.15 -28.86
CA LEU A 291 4.83 -1.70 -29.60
C LEU A 291 3.75 -2.79 -29.68
N ALA A 292 4.16 -4.06 -29.81
CA ALA A 292 3.22 -5.17 -29.77
C ALA A 292 2.54 -5.33 -28.40
N MET A 293 3.26 -5.08 -27.29
CA MET A 293 2.68 -5.06 -25.94
C MET A 293 1.68 -3.90 -25.78
N ILE A 294 2.03 -2.70 -26.25
CA ILE A 294 1.10 -1.56 -26.28
C ILE A 294 -0.18 -1.95 -27.04
N ALA A 295 -0.04 -2.46 -28.27
CA ALA A 295 -1.20 -2.87 -29.06
C ALA A 295 -2.05 -3.96 -28.40
N ALA A 296 -1.43 -4.87 -27.63
CA ALA A 296 -2.16 -5.90 -26.89
C ALA A 296 -3.03 -5.28 -25.78
N VAL A 297 -2.49 -4.34 -25.00
CA VAL A 297 -3.25 -3.61 -23.98
C VAL A 297 -4.45 -2.89 -24.61
N LEU A 298 -4.23 -2.19 -25.72
CA LEU A 298 -5.28 -1.45 -26.42
C LEU A 298 -6.41 -2.33 -26.93
N ARG A 299 -6.06 -3.49 -27.50
CA ARG A 299 -7.07 -4.46 -27.95
C ARG A 299 -7.91 -5.00 -26.80
N VAL A 300 -7.31 -5.26 -25.64
CA VAL A 300 -8.04 -5.67 -24.42
C VAL A 300 -9.01 -4.58 -23.95
N LYS A 301 -8.61 -3.30 -24.06
CA LYS A 301 -9.47 -2.15 -23.75
C LYS A 301 -10.47 -1.80 -24.87
N GLY A 302 -10.56 -2.61 -25.93
CA GLY A 302 -11.56 -2.48 -27.00
C GLY A 302 -11.15 -1.61 -28.19
N HIS A 303 -9.90 -1.14 -28.26
CA HIS A 303 -9.41 -0.35 -29.38
C HIS A 303 -8.92 -1.24 -30.54
N LEU A 304 -9.29 -0.86 -31.76
CA LEU A 304 -8.84 -1.54 -32.98
C LEU A 304 -7.45 -1.06 -33.38
N VAL A 305 -6.43 -1.90 -33.19
CA VAL A 305 -5.06 -1.62 -33.63
C VAL A 305 -4.67 -2.51 -34.81
N SER A 306 -4.55 -1.89 -35.99
CA SER A 306 -4.15 -2.58 -37.23
C SER A 306 -2.64 -2.85 -37.27
N THR A 307 -2.22 -3.88 -38.01
CA THR A 307 -0.80 -4.13 -38.27
C THR A 307 -0.14 -2.97 -39.02
N ALA A 308 -0.86 -2.29 -39.91
CA ALA A 308 -0.35 -1.13 -40.63
C ALA A 308 -0.01 0.02 -39.67
N SER A 309 -0.86 0.28 -38.67
CA SER A 309 -0.62 1.29 -37.63
C SER A 309 0.62 0.96 -36.79
N LEU A 310 0.85 -0.32 -36.48
CA LEU A 310 2.05 -0.76 -35.77
C LEU A 310 3.34 -0.55 -36.58
N ILE A 311 3.30 -0.84 -37.89
CA ILE A 311 4.43 -0.60 -38.80
C ILE A 311 4.74 0.91 -38.87
N GLU A 312 3.71 1.75 -38.97
CA GLU A 312 3.88 3.20 -38.97
C GLU A 312 4.40 3.73 -37.62
N ALA A 313 3.93 3.19 -36.50
CA ALA A 313 4.45 3.53 -35.18
C ALA A 313 5.95 3.18 -35.07
N GLU A 314 6.37 1.99 -35.53
CA GLU A 314 7.78 1.62 -35.52
C GLU A 314 8.63 2.53 -36.42
N ARG A 315 8.15 2.81 -37.64
CA ARG A 315 8.82 3.71 -38.59
C ARG A 315 8.95 5.12 -38.02
N LEU A 316 7.90 5.64 -37.40
CA LEU A 316 7.89 6.95 -36.78
C LEU A 316 8.85 7.00 -35.58
N ALA A 317 8.84 5.99 -34.71
CA ALA A 317 9.76 5.91 -33.56
C ALA A 317 11.24 5.94 -34.02
N ARG A 318 11.58 5.21 -35.09
CA ARG A 318 12.93 5.26 -35.71
C ARG A 318 13.27 6.62 -36.29
N THR A 319 12.29 7.30 -36.88
CA THR A 319 12.47 8.65 -37.42
C THR A 319 12.70 9.67 -36.30
N LEU A 320 11.93 9.57 -35.21
CA LEU A 320 12.10 10.41 -34.02
C LEU A 320 13.47 10.20 -33.36
N ALA A 321 13.92 8.94 -33.24
CA ALA A 321 15.24 8.62 -32.73
C ALA A 321 16.35 9.30 -33.58
N ALA A 322 16.24 9.22 -34.91
CA ALA A 322 17.21 9.85 -35.81
C ALA A 322 17.20 11.38 -35.70
N ILE A 323 16.03 12.01 -35.56
CA ILE A 323 15.91 13.47 -35.36
C ILE A 323 16.55 13.90 -34.04
N ARG A 324 16.43 13.07 -32.99
CA ARG A 324 17.02 13.29 -31.66
C ARG A 324 18.46 12.79 -31.56
N GLU A 325 19.09 12.41 -32.67
CA GLU A 325 20.47 11.90 -32.73
C GLU A 325 20.72 10.67 -31.85
N ARG A 326 19.68 9.85 -31.62
CA ARG A 326 19.75 8.62 -30.83
C ARG A 326 20.03 7.40 -31.73
N PRO A 327 20.83 6.42 -31.28
CA PRO A 327 21.18 5.25 -32.09
C PRO A 327 19.99 4.30 -32.33
N LYS A 328 18.98 4.32 -31.45
CA LYS A 328 17.74 3.52 -31.56
C LYS A 328 16.60 4.20 -30.80
N PRO A 329 15.32 3.85 -31.09
CA PRO A 329 14.18 4.37 -30.34
C PRO A 329 14.27 4.00 -28.86
N GLY A 330 14.18 5.00 -28.00
CA GLY A 330 13.98 4.83 -26.57
C GLY A 330 12.51 4.92 -26.18
N PHE A 331 12.28 5.06 -24.88
CA PHE A 331 10.94 5.14 -24.31
C PHE A 331 10.09 6.27 -24.92
N GLU A 332 10.66 7.47 -25.00
CA GLU A 332 9.97 8.67 -25.47
C GLU A 332 9.59 8.57 -26.95
N GLU A 333 10.50 8.08 -27.81
CA GLU A 333 10.21 7.89 -29.23
C GLU A 333 9.06 6.90 -29.43
N LEU A 334 9.05 5.82 -28.65
CA LEU A 334 8.02 4.79 -28.75
C LEU A 334 6.67 5.29 -28.22
N ARG A 335 6.68 6.08 -27.13
CA ARG A 335 5.48 6.74 -26.60
C ARG A 335 4.90 7.71 -27.63
N ASP A 336 5.71 8.64 -28.12
CA ASP A 336 5.26 9.70 -29.01
C ASP A 336 4.77 9.10 -30.35
N ALA A 337 5.46 8.07 -30.85
CA ALA A 337 5.01 7.34 -32.03
C ALA A 337 3.72 6.55 -31.80
N ALA A 338 3.55 5.94 -30.61
CA ALA A 338 2.31 5.27 -30.25
C ALA A 338 1.14 6.27 -30.16
N ILE A 339 1.36 7.46 -29.58
CA ILE A 339 0.35 8.52 -29.54
C ILE A 339 -0.06 8.96 -30.93
N ALA A 340 0.90 9.25 -31.80
CA ALA A 340 0.60 9.67 -33.16
C ALA A 340 -0.09 8.59 -34.00
N ALA A 341 0.43 7.35 -33.97
CA ALA A 341 0.03 6.30 -34.92
C ALA A 341 -1.03 5.32 -34.39
N LEU A 342 -1.14 5.14 -33.07
CA LEU A 342 -2.08 4.20 -32.43
C LEU A 342 -3.23 4.91 -31.70
N PHE A 343 -3.01 6.13 -31.19
CA PHE A 343 -4.02 6.94 -30.49
C PHE A 343 -4.61 8.07 -31.32
N ASN A 344 -4.32 8.15 -32.63
CA ASN A 344 -4.76 9.24 -33.50
C ASN A 344 -4.39 10.64 -32.96
N GLY A 345 -3.30 10.74 -32.19
CA GLY A 345 -2.84 11.97 -31.54
C GLY A 345 -3.45 12.26 -30.17
N GLU A 346 -4.34 11.41 -29.64
CA GLU A 346 -4.97 11.62 -28.34
C GLU A 346 -4.08 11.15 -27.18
N ALA A 347 -3.29 12.07 -26.61
CA ALA A 347 -2.39 11.77 -25.51
C ALA A 347 -3.09 11.24 -24.25
N LEU A 348 -4.35 11.59 -24.01
CA LEU A 348 -5.13 11.09 -22.85
C LEU A 348 -5.31 9.57 -22.87
N LEU A 349 -5.31 8.95 -24.06
CA LEU A 349 -5.40 7.49 -24.18
C LEU A 349 -4.11 6.78 -23.75
N TRP A 350 -2.99 7.50 -23.61
CA TRP A 350 -1.74 6.94 -23.06
C TRP A 350 -1.92 6.43 -21.62
N ALA A 351 -2.78 7.10 -20.83
CA ALA A 351 -3.09 6.70 -19.45
C ALA A 351 -3.65 5.27 -19.35
N LEU A 352 -4.27 4.75 -20.42
CA LEU A 352 -4.76 3.36 -20.47
C LEU A 352 -3.63 2.33 -20.50
N VAL A 353 -2.46 2.72 -21.01
CA VAL A 353 -1.27 1.87 -21.15
C VAL A 353 -0.35 2.04 -19.95
N GLU A 354 -0.30 3.24 -19.38
CA GLU A 354 0.59 3.59 -18.26
C GLU A 354 0.45 2.66 -17.07
N ALA A 355 -0.77 2.46 -16.56
CA ALA A 355 -1.01 1.61 -15.39
C ALA A 355 -0.63 0.13 -15.64
N GLU A 356 -0.96 -0.40 -16.81
CA GLU A 356 -0.79 -1.82 -17.14
C GLU A 356 0.65 -2.16 -17.52
N LEU A 357 1.31 -1.28 -18.29
CA LEU A 357 2.56 -1.58 -18.97
C LEU A 357 3.76 -0.81 -18.40
N LEU A 358 3.58 0.43 -17.94
CA LEU A 358 4.70 1.23 -17.40
C LEU A 358 4.93 0.94 -15.93
N LEU A 359 3.86 0.95 -15.12
CA LEU A 359 3.95 0.58 -13.71
C LEU A 359 4.06 -0.94 -13.55
N GLY A 360 3.35 -1.68 -14.40
CA GLY A 360 3.27 -3.14 -14.35
C GLY A 360 2.28 -3.63 -13.29
N ALA A 361 1.92 -4.91 -13.35
CA ALA A 361 0.98 -5.55 -12.43
C ALA A 361 1.62 -6.63 -11.55
N ASP A 362 2.95 -6.80 -11.66
CA ASP A 362 3.65 -7.89 -11.01
C ASP A 362 3.59 -7.75 -9.49
N VAL A 363 3.41 -8.88 -8.82
CA VAL A 363 3.58 -9.04 -7.37
C VAL A 363 4.67 -10.07 -7.18
N GLY A 364 5.69 -9.76 -6.40
CA GLY A 364 6.78 -10.70 -6.17
C GLY A 364 6.40 -11.88 -5.30
N GLU A 365 7.27 -12.88 -5.28
CA GLU A 365 7.15 -14.07 -4.46
C GLU A 365 8.42 -14.26 -3.63
N ILE A 366 8.25 -14.73 -2.39
CA ILE A 366 9.33 -15.02 -1.46
C ILE A 366 9.36 -16.51 -1.11
N PRO A 367 10.52 -17.09 -0.79
CA PRO A 367 10.62 -18.48 -0.35
C PRO A 367 9.72 -18.78 0.86
N PRO A 368 9.11 -19.98 0.94
CA PRO A 368 8.20 -20.34 2.04
C PRO A 368 8.89 -20.50 3.40
N ASP A 369 10.22 -20.69 3.40
CA ASP A 369 11.08 -20.77 4.59
C ASP A 369 11.65 -19.40 5.02
N THR A 370 11.24 -18.31 4.35
CA THR A 370 11.61 -16.95 4.76
C THR A 370 11.10 -16.69 6.19
N PRO A 371 11.96 -16.21 7.11
CA PRO A 371 11.53 -15.86 8.46
C PRO A 371 10.51 -14.72 8.43
N LEU A 372 9.23 -14.99 8.70
CA LEU A 372 8.15 -14.01 8.64
C LEU A 372 7.57 -13.71 10.01
N ALA A 373 6.99 -12.51 10.14
CA ALA A 373 6.15 -12.20 11.29
C ALA A 373 4.88 -13.09 11.30
N PRO A 374 4.38 -13.52 12.48
CA PRO A 374 3.27 -14.48 12.57
C PRO A 374 2.02 -14.13 11.76
N LEU A 375 1.62 -12.84 11.73
CA LEU A 375 0.44 -12.40 10.99
C LEU A 375 0.64 -12.40 9.47
N ILE A 376 1.87 -12.19 8.98
CA ILE A 376 2.17 -12.30 7.55
C ILE A 376 2.09 -13.78 7.13
N GLU A 377 2.65 -14.68 7.93
CA GLU A 377 2.55 -16.12 7.70
C GLU A 377 1.09 -16.60 7.72
N ASP A 378 0.29 -16.14 8.69
CA ASP A 378 -1.12 -16.46 8.77
C ASP A 378 -1.91 -15.93 7.56
N LEU A 379 -1.63 -14.72 7.10
CA LEU A 379 -2.25 -14.19 5.88
C LEU A 379 -1.91 -15.06 4.66
N GLN A 380 -0.65 -15.47 4.47
CA GLN A 380 -0.27 -16.34 3.35
C GLN A 380 -1.03 -17.68 3.36
N ARG A 381 -1.23 -18.27 4.54
CA ARG A 381 -2.07 -19.48 4.69
C ARG A 381 -3.53 -19.21 4.30
N ASN A 382 -4.10 -18.10 4.78
CA ASN A 382 -5.47 -17.70 4.47
C ASN A 382 -5.67 -17.38 2.98
N GLN A 383 -4.69 -16.73 2.32
CA GLN A 383 -4.70 -16.46 0.87
C GLN A 383 -4.77 -17.74 0.05
N LYS A 384 -3.92 -18.72 0.39
CA LYS A 384 -3.91 -20.05 -0.25
C LYS A 384 -5.24 -20.77 -0.06
N ALA A 385 -5.78 -20.76 1.16
CA ALA A 385 -7.08 -21.38 1.47
C ALA A 385 -8.25 -20.69 0.72
N ALA A 386 -8.25 -19.35 0.66
CA ALA A 386 -9.28 -18.56 0.00
C ALA A 386 -9.19 -18.61 -1.54
N ARG A 387 -8.04 -19.05 -2.07
CA ARG A 387 -7.65 -18.93 -3.48
C ARG A 387 -7.74 -17.48 -3.97
N LEU A 388 -7.33 -16.55 -3.11
CA LEU A 388 -7.22 -15.13 -3.45
C LEU A 388 -5.74 -14.81 -3.65
N LYS A 389 -5.39 -14.42 -4.87
CA LYS A 389 -4.03 -13.99 -5.20
C LYS A 389 -3.90 -12.49 -4.95
N PRO A 390 -2.78 -12.01 -4.39
CA PRO A 390 -2.48 -10.59 -4.36
C PRO A 390 -2.24 -10.10 -5.79
N GLU A 391 -2.88 -8.99 -6.15
CA GLU A 391 -2.80 -8.38 -7.47
C GLU A 391 -2.62 -6.87 -7.27
N ALA A 392 -1.63 -6.27 -7.94
CA ALA A 392 -1.32 -4.85 -7.78
C ALA A 392 -2.36 -3.94 -8.43
N LEU A 393 -3.10 -4.45 -9.42
CA LEU A 393 -4.18 -3.74 -10.11
C LEU A 393 -5.54 -4.10 -9.51
N GLU A 394 -6.49 -3.17 -9.63
CA GLU A 394 -7.85 -3.37 -9.13
C GLU A 394 -8.54 -4.55 -9.82
N ARG A 395 -9.12 -5.45 -9.03
CA ARG A 395 -9.93 -6.56 -9.51
C ARG A 395 -11.27 -6.63 -8.79
N GLU A 396 -12.35 -6.68 -9.57
CA GLU A 396 -13.67 -6.96 -9.00
C GLU A 396 -13.81 -8.43 -8.58
N LEU A 397 -14.36 -8.63 -7.39
CA LEU A 397 -14.68 -9.93 -6.83
C LEU A 397 -16.15 -9.93 -6.36
N SER A 398 -16.96 -10.80 -6.94
CA SER A 398 -18.30 -11.11 -6.41
C SER A 398 -18.25 -12.36 -5.55
N VAL A 399 -18.75 -12.27 -4.32
CA VAL A 399 -18.72 -13.32 -3.31
C VAL A 399 -20.13 -13.80 -3.00
N ASP A 400 -20.43 -15.11 -3.15
CA ASP A 400 -21.72 -15.71 -2.76
C ASP A 400 -21.66 -16.23 -1.33
N LEU A 401 -22.38 -15.58 -0.43
CA LEU A 401 -22.34 -15.83 1.01
C LEU A 401 -22.97 -17.17 1.42
N ARG A 402 -23.73 -17.82 0.54
CA ARG A 402 -24.33 -19.14 0.83
C ARG A 402 -23.35 -20.29 0.66
N SER A 403 -22.21 -20.03 0.03
CA SER A 403 -21.16 -21.03 -0.16
C SER A 403 -20.12 -20.90 0.95
N ASP A 404 -19.64 -22.02 1.50
CA ASP A 404 -18.58 -22.01 2.52
C ASP A 404 -17.33 -21.24 2.06
N SER A 405 -16.96 -21.41 0.77
CA SER A 405 -15.83 -20.68 0.18
C SER A 405 -16.09 -19.18 0.06
N GLY A 406 -17.31 -18.76 -0.25
CA GLY A 406 -17.66 -17.35 -0.33
C GLY A 406 -17.70 -16.71 1.04
N LEU A 407 -18.35 -17.38 2.01
CA LEU A 407 -18.37 -16.94 3.41
C LEU A 407 -16.95 -16.79 3.98
N PHE A 408 -16.05 -17.74 3.69
CA PHE A 408 -14.65 -17.65 4.11
C PHE A 408 -13.92 -16.43 3.51
N ARG A 409 -14.14 -16.13 2.22
CA ARG A 409 -13.55 -14.95 1.56
C ARG A 409 -14.06 -13.64 2.15
N SER A 410 -15.38 -13.51 2.31
CA SER A 410 -16.01 -12.34 2.95
C SER A 410 -15.46 -12.14 4.36
N THR A 411 -15.47 -13.20 5.17
CA THR A 411 -14.94 -13.20 6.54
C THR A 411 -13.48 -12.72 6.59
N LEU A 412 -12.61 -13.26 5.73
CA LEU A 412 -11.20 -12.84 5.66
C LEU A 412 -11.06 -11.35 5.32
N LEU A 413 -11.77 -10.86 4.31
CA LEU A 413 -11.68 -9.46 3.87
C LEU A 413 -12.20 -8.49 4.94
N HIS A 414 -13.29 -8.84 5.64
CA HIS A 414 -13.77 -8.06 6.77
C HIS A 414 -12.79 -8.05 7.94
N ARG A 415 -12.16 -9.19 8.28
CA ARG A 415 -11.13 -9.25 9.33
C ARG A 415 -9.91 -8.39 8.97
N LEU A 416 -9.47 -8.40 7.72
CA LEU A 416 -8.37 -7.57 7.25
C LEU A 416 -8.73 -6.07 7.32
N ASN A 417 -9.96 -5.69 6.96
CA ASN A 417 -10.43 -4.31 7.11
C ASN A 417 -10.43 -3.84 8.58
N VAL A 418 -10.78 -4.70 9.54
CA VAL A 418 -10.65 -4.39 10.99
C VAL A 418 -9.20 -4.09 11.37
N LEU A 419 -8.23 -4.80 10.77
CA LEU A 419 -6.80 -4.58 10.97
C LEU A 419 -6.24 -3.37 10.19
N GLY A 420 -7.07 -2.64 9.44
CA GLY A 420 -6.62 -1.56 8.56
C GLY A 420 -5.85 -2.06 7.32
N VAL A 421 -5.97 -3.35 6.99
CA VAL A 421 -5.45 -3.97 5.78
C VAL A 421 -6.56 -3.94 4.73
N HIS A 422 -6.64 -2.86 3.96
CA HIS A 422 -7.72 -2.60 3.00
C HIS A 422 -7.57 -3.33 1.66
N TRP A 423 -7.14 -4.59 1.70
CA TRP A 423 -6.97 -5.41 0.50
C TRP A 423 -8.27 -5.57 -0.29
N GLY A 424 -9.42 -5.56 0.39
CA GLY A 424 -10.72 -5.50 -0.26
C GLY A 424 -11.55 -4.30 0.21
N LYS A 425 -12.01 -3.49 -0.75
CA LYS A 425 -13.00 -2.43 -0.52
C LYS A 425 -14.37 -2.93 -0.94
N LEU A 426 -15.33 -2.91 -0.01
CA LEU A 426 -16.70 -3.33 -0.28
C LEU A 426 -17.41 -2.26 -1.11
N THR A 427 -17.87 -2.61 -2.32
CA THR A 427 -18.58 -1.69 -3.23
C THR A 427 -20.09 -1.87 -3.17
N ASP A 428 -20.55 -3.08 -2.90
CA ASP A 428 -21.97 -3.39 -2.66
C ASP A 428 -22.08 -4.46 -1.57
N ALA A 429 -22.75 -4.09 -0.48
CA ALA A 429 -22.99 -4.96 0.67
C ALA A 429 -24.17 -5.93 0.46
N GLY A 430 -24.86 -5.89 -0.70
CA GLY A 430 -25.96 -6.80 -1.00
C GLY A 430 -27.17 -6.63 -0.08
N ARG A 431 -27.44 -5.40 0.41
CA ARG A 431 -28.47 -5.09 1.43
C ARG A 431 -29.93 -5.23 0.95
N SER A 432 -30.19 -5.70 -0.27
CA SER A 432 -31.55 -5.92 -0.77
C SER A 432 -32.07 -7.32 -0.41
N ARG A 433 -33.37 -7.47 -0.11
CA ARG A 433 -33.98 -8.78 0.16
C ARG A 433 -33.72 -9.71 -1.04
N GLY A 434 -32.89 -10.74 -0.83
CA GLY A 434 -32.57 -11.77 -1.84
C GLY A 434 -31.20 -11.66 -2.51
N THR A 435 -30.40 -10.63 -2.23
CA THR A 435 -29.00 -10.55 -2.71
C THR A 435 -28.03 -11.16 -1.70
N PHE A 436 -27.76 -12.46 -1.83
CA PHE A 436 -26.74 -13.17 -1.04
C PHE A 436 -25.32 -12.95 -1.56
N ARG A 437 -25.03 -11.77 -2.12
CA ARG A 437 -23.76 -11.46 -2.76
C ARG A 437 -23.19 -10.15 -2.28
N GLU A 438 -21.92 -10.18 -1.95
CA GLU A 438 -21.09 -8.99 -1.80
C GLU A 438 -20.31 -8.74 -3.07
N ARG A 439 -20.06 -7.47 -3.38
CA ARG A 439 -19.11 -7.04 -4.40
C ARG A 439 -17.97 -6.29 -3.75
N TRP A 440 -16.76 -6.68 -4.12
CA TRP A 440 -15.51 -6.16 -3.60
C TRP A 440 -14.64 -5.71 -4.76
N THR A 441 -13.87 -4.65 -4.53
CA THR A 441 -12.71 -4.31 -5.36
C THR A 441 -11.46 -4.67 -4.58
N LEU A 442 -10.63 -5.55 -5.13
CA LEU A 442 -9.40 -6.01 -4.50
C LEU A 442 -8.17 -5.33 -5.12
N THR A 443 -7.27 -4.84 -4.28
CA THR A 443 -5.98 -4.25 -4.69
C THR A 443 -4.94 -4.52 -3.61
N TRP A 444 -3.83 -5.16 -3.97
CA TRP A 444 -2.76 -5.48 -3.03
C TRP A 444 -1.74 -4.34 -2.93
N GLU A 445 -1.46 -3.92 -1.71
CA GLU A 445 -0.44 -2.93 -1.39
C GLU A 445 0.61 -3.53 -0.44
N PRO A 446 1.92 -3.39 -0.70
CA PRO A 446 2.96 -3.89 0.19
C PRO A 446 2.91 -3.34 1.62
N GLU A 447 2.37 -2.13 1.81
CA GLU A 447 2.18 -1.48 3.11
C GLU A 447 1.30 -2.31 4.06
N TYR A 448 0.48 -3.23 3.53
CA TYR A 448 -0.30 -4.15 4.34
C TYR A 448 0.58 -5.07 5.18
N ALA A 449 1.82 -5.36 4.77
CA ALA A 449 2.77 -6.08 5.61
C ALA A 449 3.07 -5.31 6.92
N VAL A 450 3.23 -3.98 6.85
CA VAL A 450 3.47 -3.12 8.02
C VAL A 450 2.24 -3.10 8.92
N ARG A 451 1.05 -2.92 8.34
CA ARG A 451 -0.21 -2.98 9.09
C ARG A 451 -0.36 -4.31 9.82
N LEU A 452 0.01 -5.43 9.20
CA LEU A 452 -0.01 -6.71 9.89
C LEU A 452 0.97 -6.75 11.07
N VAL A 453 2.19 -6.25 10.92
CA VAL A 453 3.17 -6.21 12.01
C VAL A 453 2.69 -5.31 13.17
N GLU A 454 2.13 -4.14 12.89
CA GLU A 454 1.54 -3.24 13.90
C GLU A 454 0.46 -3.95 14.75
N ASN A 455 -0.30 -4.86 14.13
CA ASN A 455 -1.39 -5.57 14.79
C ASN A 455 -0.96 -6.83 15.54
N LEU A 456 0.33 -7.18 15.56
CA LEU A 456 0.85 -8.34 16.31
C LEU A 456 0.55 -8.24 17.81
N ILE A 457 0.46 -7.03 18.35
CA ILE A 457 0.12 -6.78 19.76
C ILE A 457 -1.24 -7.37 20.15
N TYR A 458 -2.16 -7.54 19.20
CA TYR A 458 -3.50 -8.08 19.44
C TYR A 458 -3.58 -9.61 19.25
N GLY A 459 -2.58 -10.24 18.64
CA GLY A 459 -2.50 -11.69 18.51
C GLY A 459 -1.70 -12.18 17.30
N PRO A 460 -1.32 -13.48 17.28
CA PRO A 460 -0.47 -14.05 16.24
C PRO A 460 -1.21 -14.52 14.98
N THR A 461 -2.55 -14.51 14.96
CA THR A 461 -3.39 -14.89 13.82
C THR A 461 -4.35 -13.77 13.44
N ILE A 462 -4.76 -13.70 12.17
CA ILE A 462 -5.67 -12.66 11.65
C ILE A 462 -6.96 -12.62 12.49
N GLU A 463 -7.49 -13.79 12.86
CA GLU A 463 -8.67 -13.88 13.72
C GLU A 463 -8.44 -13.31 15.12
N LYS A 464 -7.33 -13.66 15.79
CA LYS A 464 -7.04 -13.18 17.14
C LYS A 464 -6.73 -11.70 17.16
N ALA A 465 -5.91 -11.23 16.23
CA ALA A 465 -5.58 -9.83 16.10
C ALA A 465 -6.82 -8.98 15.81
N ALA A 466 -7.70 -9.43 14.91
CA ALA A 466 -8.92 -8.70 14.59
C ALA A 466 -9.91 -8.67 15.77
N ASN A 467 -10.03 -9.77 16.53
CA ASN A 467 -10.81 -9.77 17.79
C ASN A 467 -10.24 -8.74 18.77
N GLY A 468 -8.94 -8.81 19.07
CA GLY A 468 -8.31 -7.91 20.05
C GLY A 468 -8.42 -6.43 19.68
N ARG A 469 -8.18 -6.10 18.40
CA ARG A 469 -8.35 -4.73 17.91
C ARG A 469 -9.78 -4.24 17.99
N LEU A 470 -10.75 -5.07 17.61
CA LEU A 470 -12.15 -4.68 17.65
C LEU A 470 -12.67 -4.54 19.09
N ILE A 471 -12.20 -5.37 20.03
CA ILE A 471 -12.47 -5.23 21.46
C ILE A 471 -11.95 -3.88 21.98
N GLN A 472 -10.71 -3.50 21.62
CA GLN A 472 -10.17 -2.19 21.99
C GLN A 472 -11.03 -1.04 21.44
N MET A 473 -11.50 -1.15 20.19
CA MET A 473 -12.41 -0.16 19.59
C MET A 473 -13.77 -0.11 20.32
N ILE A 474 -14.30 -1.26 20.73
CA ILE A 474 -15.55 -1.36 21.52
C ILE A 474 -15.37 -0.67 22.88
N GLU A 475 -14.26 -0.90 23.57
CA GLU A 475 -13.97 -0.26 24.86
C GLU A 475 -13.85 1.27 24.76
N ALA A 476 -13.33 1.77 23.63
CA ALA A 476 -13.19 3.19 23.35
C ALA A 476 -14.48 3.86 22.80
N ALA A 477 -15.48 3.07 22.42
CA ALA A 477 -16.68 3.59 21.75
C ALA A 477 -17.58 4.37 22.72
N ALA A 478 -17.79 5.65 22.42
CA ALA A 478 -18.57 6.54 23.28
C ALA A 478 -20.08 6.48 23.04
N THR A 479 -20.56 6.02 21.88
CA THR A 479 -21.99 6.05 21.51
C THR A 479 -22.57 4.67 21.26
N LEU A 480 -23.89 4.51 21.48
CA LEU A 480 -24.61 3.27 21.15
C LEU A 480 -24.56 2.95 19.66
N ASP A 481 -24.64 3.97 18.80
CA ASP A 481 -24.57 3.81 17.35
C ASP A 481 -23.21 3.24 16.90
N THR A 482 -22.11 3.81 17.40
CA THR A 482 -20.76 3.28 17.14
C THR A 482 -20.60 1.86 17.68
N LEU A 483 -21.08 1.57 18.89
CA LEU A 483 -21.02 0.22 19.46
C LEU A 483 -21.81 -0.79 18.62
N ALA A 484 -23.01 -0.42 18.15
CA ALA A 484 -23.82 -1.29 17.33
C ALA A 484 -23.15 -1.57 15.97
N ALA A 485 -22.56 -0.56 15.34
CA ALA A 485 -21.77 -0.73 14.11
C ALA A 485 -20.56 -1.66 14.32
N LEU A 486 -19.85 -1.53 15.45
CA LEU A 486 -18.72 -2.42 15.77
C LEU A 486 -19.16 -3.86 16.01
N VAL A 487 -20.29 -4.08 16.70
CA VAL A 487 -20.88 -5.41 16.89
C VAL A 487 -21.32 -6.02 15.57
N GLN A 488 -21.97 -5.24 14.70
CA GLN A 488 -22.31 -5.68 13.35
C GLN A 488 -21.06 -6.09 12.57
N GLY A 489 -19.99 -5.28 12.65
CA GLY A 489 -18.69 -5.59 12.06
C GLY A 489 -18.10 -6.89 12.61
N ALA A 490 -18.18 -7.12 13.93
CA ALA A 490 -17.70 -8.34 14.58
C ALA A 490 -18.42 -9.59 14.07
N ILE A 491 -19.75 -9.51 13.95
CA ILE A 491 -20.59 -10.61 13.45
C ILE A 491 -20.27 -10.89 11.98
N THR A 492 -20.20 -9.85 11.15
CA THR A 492 -19.88 -9.98 9.72
C THR A 492 -18.48 -10.56 9.49
N ALA A 493 -17.51 -10.18 10.33
CA ALA A 493 -16.14 -10.70 10.31
C ALA A 493 -15.98 -12.05 11.05
N GLY A 494 -17.06 -12.64 11.57
CA GLY A 494 -17.03 -13.91 12.31
C GLY A 494 -16.11 -13.89 13.54
N LEU A 495 -16.10 -12.79 14.29
CA LEU A 495 -15.22 -12.52 15.45
C LEU A 495 -15.97 -12.73 16.78
N SER A 496 -16.03 -13.97 17.27
CA SER A 496 -16.83 -14.36 18.45
C SER A 496 -16.56 -13.55 19.72
N GLU A 497 -15.28 -13.30 20.00
CA GLU A 497 -14.85 -12.68 21.26
C GLU A 497 -15.25 -11.20 21.25
N ALA A 498 -15.01 -10.51 20.13
CA ALA A 498 -15.46 -9.14 19.92
C ALA A 498 -16.99 -9.02 19.89
N SER A 499 -17.72 -9.95 19.25
CA SER A 499 -19.19 -9.96 19.26
C SER A 499 -19.74 -10.08 20.67
N THR A 500 -19.16 -10.98 21.49
CA THR A 500 -19.59 -11.19 22.87
C THR A 500 -19.30 -9.96 23.75
N ALA A 501 -18.09 -9.39 23.63
CA ALA A 501 -17.69 -8.20 24.39
C ALA A 501 -18.54 -6.98 24.01
N GLY A 502 -18.78 -6.77 22.71
CA GLY A 502 -19.58 -5.66 22.20
C GLY A 502 -21.06 -5.76 22.57
N LEU A 503 -21.63 -6.98 22.58
CA LEU A 503 -23.00 -7.19 23.07
C LEU A 503 -23.12 -6.84 24.56
N ALA A 504 -22.17 -7.28 25.39
CA ALA A 504 -22.15 -6.92 26.80
C ALA A 504 -21.99 -5.40 27.01
N ALA A 505 -21.17 -4.73 26.19
CA ALA A 505 -21.00 -3.28 26.22
C ALA A 505 -22.29 -2.54 25.81
N LEU A 506 -22.99 -3.02 24.77
CA LEU A 506 -24.30 -2.52 24.35
C LEU A 506 -25.33 -2.66 25.47
N GLU A 507 -25.45 -3.83 26.09
CA GLU A 507 -26.38 -4.08 27.20
C GLU A 507 -26.09 -3.15 28.39
N ALA A 508 -24.81 -2.99 28.75
CA ALA A 508 -24.39 -2.14 29.86
C ALA A 508 -24.65 -0.65 29.59
N ARG A 509 -24.46 -0.18 28.35
CA ARG A 509 -24.70 1.22 27.99
C ARG A 509 -26.19 1.51 27.81
N ALA A 510 -26.94 0.59 27.20
CA ALA A 510 -28.40 0.63 27.14
C ALA A 510 -29.00 0.78 28.55
N ALA A 511 -28.55 -0.03 29.51
CA ALA A 511 -29.03 0.03 30.90
C ALA A 511 -28.72 1.35 31.63
N ARG A 512 -27.79 2.17 31.11
CA ARG A 512 -27.43 3.49 31.67
C ARG A 512 -28.03 4.65 30.90
N SER A 513 -28.58 4.40 29.71
CA SER A 513 -29.21 5.45 28.89
C SER A 513 -30.61 5.68 29.41
N SER A 514 -30.86 6.88 29.94
CA SER A 514 -32.19 7.33 30.37
C SER A 514 -32.83 8.28 29.36
N GLU A 515 -32.10 8.63 28.29
CA GLU A 515 -32.55 9.57 27.27
C GLU A 515 -33.28 8.84 26.14
N CYS A 516 -34.56 9.15 25.95
CA CYS A 516 -35.40 8.54 24.92
C CYS A 516 -34.78 8.59 23.51
N LEU A 517 -34.11 9.70 23.18
CA LEU A 517 -33.49 9.88 21.87
C LEU A 517 -32.35 8.89 21.64
N GLU A 518 -31.46 8.68 22.62
CA GLU A 518 -30.40 7.67 22.53
C GLU A 518 -30.96 6.25 22.43
N ILE A 519 -32.00 5.94 23.21
CA ILE A 519 -32.67 4.63 23.20
C ILE A 519 -33.24 4.34 21.81
N LEU A 520 -34.05 5.25 21.26
CA LEU A 520 -34.70 5.05 19.96
C LEU A 520 -33.70 5.08 18.80
N ALA A 521 -32.64 5.90 18.89
CA ALA A 521 -31.58 5.92 17.88
C ALA A 521 -30.80 4.59 17.82
N SER A 522 -30.79 3.80 18.91
CA SER A 522 -30.13 2.49 18.94
C SER A 522 -30.95 1.34 18.32
N VAL A 523 -32.27 1.52 18.10
CA VAL A 523 -33.15 0.47 17.57
C VAL A 523 -32.83 0.09 16.12
N PRO A 524 -32.66 1.04 15.17
CA PRO A 524 -32.33 0.71 13.78
C PRO A 524 -31.07 -0.15 13.60
N PRO A 525 -29.91 0.19 14.18
CA PRO A 525 -28.72 -0.64 13.98
C PRO A 525 -28.85 -2.02 14.64
N LEU A 526 -29.58 -2.17 15.76
CA LEU A 526 -29.87 -3.49 16.35
C LEU A 526 -30.79 -4.34 15.46
N ALA A 527 -31.79 -3.72 14.85
CA ALA A 527 -32.71 -4.38 13.92
C ALA A 527 -31.98 -4.90 12.68
N ASP A 528 -31.05 -4.12 12.13
CA ASP A 528 -30.20 -4.55 11.03
C ASP A 528 -29.34 -5.75 11.41
N ILE A 529 -28.77 -5.78 12.63
CA ILE A 529 -27.99 -6.93 13.10
C ILE A 529 -28.86 -8.19 13.22
N ILE A 530 -30.07 -8.07 13.78
CA ILE A 530 -30.98 -9.22 13.94
C ILE A 530 -31.41 -9.78 12.58
N ARG A 531 -31.66 -8.89 11.61
CA ARG A 531 -32.14 -9.25 10.28
C ARG A 531 -31.06 -9.82 9.37
N TYR A 532 -29.84 -9.28 9.43
CA TYR A 532 -28.74 -9.65 8.53
C TYR A 532 -27.67 -10.54 9.21
N GLY A 533 -27.76 -10.76 10.52
CA GLY A 533 -26.84 -11.58 11.33
C GLY A 533 -27.11 -13.08 11.28
N GLU A 534 -27.41 -13.64 10.10
CA GLU A 534 -27.87 -15.04 9.91
C GLU A 534 -26.86 -16.14 10.30
N ALA A 535 -25.67 -15.82 10.83
CA ALA A 535 -24.62 -16.80 11.08
C ALA A 535 -24.60 -17.42 12.49
N ARG A 536 -25.23 -16.84 13.52
CA ARG A 536 -25.13 -17.34 14.92
C ARG A 536 -26.42 -17.18 15.73
N LYS A 537 -27.21 -18.26 15.83
CA LYS A 537 -28.52 -18.31 16.50
C LYS A 537 -28.53 -17.83 17.96
N THR A 538 -27.47 -18.08 18.72
CA THR A 538 -27.43 -17.79 20.17
C THR A 538 -27.23 -16.29 20.48
N GLU A 539 -26.42 -15.60 19.67
CA GLU A 539 -26.15 -14.16 19.83
C GLU A 539 -27.34 -13.32 19.33
N THR A 540 -27.98 -13.76 18.25
CA THR A 540 -29.19 -13.15 17.69
C THR A 540 -30.33 -13.11 18.72
N ASN A 541 -30.55 -14.20 19.46
CA ASN A 541 -31.61 -14.24 20.48
C ASN A 541 -31.40 -13.25 21.63
N ARG A 542 -30.13 -13.00 22.04
CA ARG A 542 -29.84 -12.00 23.08
C ARG A 542 -30.08 -10.58 22.58
N LEU A 543 -29.68 -10.31 21.34
CA LEU A 543 -29.93 -9.02 20.69
C LEU A 543 -31.42 -8.75 20.50
N SER A 544 -32.21 -9.74 20.11
CA SER A 544 -33.67 -9.61 20.03
C SER A 544 -34.27 -9.22 21.38
N GLY A 545 -33.88 -9.89 22.47
CA GLY A 545 -34.35 -9.55 23.82
C GLY A 545 -33.94 -8.14 24.27
N LEU A 546 -32.71 -7.72 23.97
CA LEU A 546 -32.25 -6.35 24.25
C LEU A 546 -33.05 -5.32 23.44
N MET A 547 -33.27 -5.56 22.15
CA MET A 547 -34.01 -4.65 21.28
C MET A 547 -35.47 -4.50 21.73
N GLU A 548 -36.15 -5.61 22.05
CA GLU A 548 -37.52 -5.58 22.57
C GLU A 548 -37.61 -4.74 23.85
N ARG A 549 -36.66 -4.89 24.78
CA ARG A 549 -36.59 -4.06 25.98
C ARG A 549 -36.43 -2.58 25.65
N LEU A 550 -35.51 -2.23 24.74
CA LEU A 550 -35.26 -0.84 24.33
C LEU A 550 -36.47 -0.21 23.63
N ILE A 551 -37.19 -0.98 22.82
CA ILE A 551 -38.42 -0.52 22.17
C ILE A 551 -39.47 -0.15 23.24
N VAL A 552 -39.65 -1.01 24.25
CA VAL A 552 -40.60 -0.76 25.34
C VAL A 552 -40.18 0.46 26.19
N GLU A 553 -38.91 0.54 26.59
CA GLU A 553 -38.38 1.66 27.36
C GLU A 553 -38.48 2.99 26.58
N GLY A 554 -38.11 2.97 25.31
CA GLY A 554 -38.22 4.11 24.40
C GLY A 554 -39.68 4.56 24.22
N ALA A 555 -40.61 3.62 24.05
CA ALA A 555 -42.04 3.91 23.93
C ALA A 555 -42.62 4.58 25.18
N ILE A 556 -42.18 4.15 26.37
CA ILE A 556 -42.60 4.74 27.65
C ILE A 556 -42.03 6.15 27.82
N ALA A 557 -40.77 6.37 27.42
CA ALA A 557 -40.10 7.66 27.55
C ALA A 557 -40.54 8.70 26.48
N LEU A 558 -41.02 8.23 25.34
CA LEU A 558 -41.32 9.06 24.16
C LEU A 558 -42.32 10.21 24.42
N PRO A 559 -43.46 10.02 25.11
CA PRO A 559 -44.40 11.12 25.38
C PRO A 559 -43.84 12.20 26.32
N TYR A 560 -42.79 11.88 27.09
CA TYR A 560 -42.10 12.85 27.93
C TYR A 560 -41.04 13.61 27.14
N ALA A 561 -40.27 12.90 26.30
CA ALA A 561 -39.25 13.50 25.45
C ALA A 561 -39.84 14.44 24.38
N ALA A 562 -41.08 14.22 23.96
CA ALA A 562 -41.74 15.03 22.94
C ALA A 562 -42.26 16.40 23.42
N ARG A 563 -42.12 16.74 24.72
CA ARG A 563 -42.75 17.93 25.31
C ARG A 563 -41.89 19.19 25.15
N ASP A 564 -42.55 20.28 24.75
CA ASP A 564 -41.99 21.65 24.73
C ASP A 564 -40.63 21.78 24.02
N LEU A 565 -40.39 20.94 23.01
CA LEU A 565 -39.17 20.98 22.21
C LEU A 565 -39.16 22.18 21.26
N ASP A 566 -37.98 22.73 21.01
CA ASP A 566 -37.78 23.66 19.90
C ASP A 566 -37.87 22.96 18.53
N GLU A 567 -37.87 23.74 17.45
CA GLU A 567 -38.04 23.22 16.08
C GLU A 567 -36.95 22.22 15.69
N GLN A 568 -35.70 22.46 16.08
CA GLN A 568 -34.54 21.64 15.73
C GLN A 568 -34.56 20.29 16.48
N ALA A 569 -34.85 20.32 17.78
CA ALA A 569 -34.99 19.14 18.62
C ALA A 569 -36.20 18.29 18.19
N ALA A 570 -37.33 18.93 17.85
CA ALA A 570 -38.51 18.25 17.34
C ALA A 570 -38.23 17.56 15.98
N ALA A 571 -37.52 18.21 15.06
CA ALA A 571 -37.12 17.61 13.79
C ALA A 571 -36.20 16.39 13.99
N THR A 572 -35.26 16.47 14.93
CA THR A 572 -34.34 15.38 15.27
C THR A 572 -35.12 14.18 15.83
N LEU A 573 -36.00 14.39 16.81
CA LEU A 573 -36.81 13.32 17.38
C LEU A 573 -37.76 12.71 16.35
N ALA A 574 -38.38 13.51 15.48
CA ALA A 574 -39.25 13.01 14.40
C ALA A 574 -38.49 12.12 13.40
N SER A 575 -37.22 12.43 13.11
CA SER A 575 -36.35 11.58 12.28
C SER A 575 -36.06 10.24 12.95
N VAL A 576 -35.70 10.27 14.24
CA VAL A 576 -35.43 9.06 15.04
C VAL A 576 -36.67 8.19 15.18
N MET A 577 -37.85 8.77 15.43
CA MET A 577 -39.13 8.06 15.49
C MET A 577 -39.42 7.27 14.20
N ARG A 578 -39.21 7.89 13.04
CA ARG A 578 -39.45 7.22 11.75
C ARG A 578 -38.49 6.06 11.51
N LYS A 579 -37.19 6.28 11.76
CA LYS A 579 -36.18 5.22 11.62
C LYS A 579 -36.45 4.06 12.58
N ALA A 580 -36.81 4.36 13.83
CA ALA A 580 -37.16 3.35 14.83
C ALA A 580 -38.41 2.57 14.42
N ASP A 581 -39.47 3.24 13.94
CA ASP A 581 -40.68 2.55 13.47
C ASP A 581 -40.41 1.63 12.27
N GLU A 582 -39.65 2.12 11.29
CA GLU A 582 -39.22 1.32 10.14
C GLU A 582 -38.45 0.07 10.59
N ALA A 583 -37.47 0.24 11.48
CA ALA A 583 -36.70 -0.84 12.06
C ALA A 583 -37.55 -1.87 12.82
N ILE A 584 -38.48 -1.40 13.66
CA ILE A 584 -39.42 -2.25 14.41
C ILE A 584 -40.29 -3.06 13.44
N ARG A 585 -40.81 -2.44 12.39
CA ARG A 585 -41.59 -3.13 11.35
C ARG A 585 -40.77 -4.16 10.60
N LEU A 586 -39.47 -3.92 10.38
CA LEU A 586 -38.60 -4.81 9.64
C LEU A 586 -38.25 -6.10 10.41
N VAL A 587 -38.23 -6.06 11.75
CA VAL A 587 -37.89 -7.22 12.59
C VAL A 587 -39.12 -8.03 13.02
N GLU A 588 -40.31 -7.43 12.94
CA GLU A 588 -41.59 -8.07 13.33
C GLU A 588 -41.54 -8.64 14.76
N PRO A 589 -41.29 -7.81 15.80
CA PRO A 589 -41.26 -8.27 17.19
C PRO A 589 -42.63 -8.78 17.65
N GLY A 590 -42.67 -9.44 18.81
CA GLY A 590 -43.92 -9.94 19.40
C GLY A 590 -45.00 -8.84 19.54
N GLU A 591 -46.28 -9.24 19.43
CA GLU A 591 -47.40 -8.29 19.39
C GLU A 591 -47.44 -7.32 20.60
N ASP A 592 -47.03 -7.78 21.79
CA ASP A 592 -47.01 -6.96 23.00
C ASP A 592 -46.02 -5.78 22.87
N VAL A 593 -44.84 -6.02 22.32
CA VAL A 593 -43.80 -4.99 22.09
C VAL A 593 -44.27 -3.99 21.03
N LEU A 594 -44.85 -4.52 19.94
CA LEU A 594 -45.39 -3.69 18.86
C LEU A 594 -46.56 -2.80 19.34
N ASN A 595 -47.44 -3.34 20.19
CA ASN A 595 -48.50 -2.57 20.82
C ASN A 595 -47.95 -1.53 21.80
N GLY A 596 -46.90 -1.87 22.57
CA GLY A 596 -46.20 -0.92 23.44
C GLY A 596 -45.67 0.30 22.68
N TRP A 597 -44.97 0.07 21.57
CA TRP A 597 -44.48 1.15 20.69
C TRP A 597 -45.62 2.04 20.17
N ARG A 598 -46.69 1.43 19.64
CA ARG A 598 -47.86 2.15 19.13
C ARG A 598 -48.57 2.96 20.21
N ASN A 599 -48.66 2.45 21.44
CA ASN A 599 -49.23 3.19 22.56
C ASN A 599 -48.39 4.42 22.91
N GLY A 600 -47.06 4.33 22.83
CA GLY A 600 -46.16 5.48 22.97
C GLY A 600 -46.41 6.55 21.91
N LEU A 601 -46.56 6.15 20.64
CA LEU A 601 -46.92 7.07 19.55
C LEU A 601 -48.29 7.73 19.79
N ALA A 602 -49.30 6.97 20.22
CA ALA A 602 -50.63 7.49 20.51
C ALA A 602 -50.59 8.53 21.65
N ALA A 603 -49.80 8.28 22.70
CA ALA A 603 -49.62 9.22 23.79
C ALA A 603 -48.90 10.52 23.38
N VAL A 604 -48.02 10.49 22.35
CA VAL A 604 -47.47 11.71 21.74
C VAL A 604 -48.55 12.48 20.99
N LEU A 605 -49.37 11.79 20.20
CA LEU A 605 -50.46 12.39 19.41
C LEU A 605 -51.53 13.04 20.29
N GLU A 606 -51.91 12.39 21.40
CA GLU A 606 -52.88 12.90 22.37
C GLU A 606 -52.28 13.97 23.31
N GLY A 607 -50.96 14.11 23.33
CA GLY A 607 -50.24 15.01 24.20
C GLY A 607 -50.36 16.47 23.79
N SER A 608 -51.02 17.29 24.62
CA SER A 608 -51.20 18.74 24.35
C SER A 608 -49.92 19.59 24.37
N ARG A 609 -48.80 19.03 24.82
CA ARG A 609 -47.47 19.69 24.89
C ARG A 609 -46.50 19.23 23.81
N ALA A 610 -46.91 18.33 22.93
CA ALA A 610 -46.11 17.93 21.78
C ALA A 610 -46.19 19.01 20.69
N THR A 611 -45.11 19.21 19.93
CA THR A 611 -45.14 20.09 18.76
C THR A 611 -45.99 19.48 17.65
N ALA A 612 -46.58 20.32 16.79
CA ALA A 612 -47.40 19.84 15.67
C ALA A 612 -46.65 18.88 14.73
N LEU A 613 -45.32 19.07 14.59
CA LEU A 613 -44.46 18.17 13.81
C LEU A 613 -44.43 16.75 14.40
N LEU A 614 -44.27 16.61 15.71
CA LEU A 614 -44.19 15.31 16.38
C LEU A 614 -45.55 14.63 16.43
N ALA A 615 -46.62 15.39 16.71
CA ALA A 615 -47.99 14.88 16.66
C ALA A 615 -48.34 14.40 15.23
N GLY A 616 -48.00 15.19 14.20
CA GLY A 616 -48.20 14.79 12.81
C GLY A 616 -47.40 13.56 12.41
N CYS A 617 -46.14 13.44 12.86
CA CYS A 617 -45.31 12.25 12.66
C CYS A 617 -45.94 11.01 13.30
N ALA A 618 -46.36 11.11 14.57
CA ALA A 618 -47.02 10.01 15.28
C ALA A 618 -48.35 9.59 14.62
N ALA A 619 -49.17 10.56 14.20
CA ALA A 619 -50.42 10.29 13.47
C ALA A 619 -50.15 9.55 12.15
N HIS A 620 -49.14 9.98 11.39
CA HIS A 620 -48.77 9.34 10.13
C HIS A 620 -48.34 7.88 10.34
N LEU A 621 -47.44 7.61 11.31
CA LEU A 621 -46.98 6.25 11.61
C LEU A 621 -48.13 5.35 12.11
N LEU A 622 -49.02 5.87 12.95
CA LEU A 622 -50.21 5.12 13.42
C LEU A 622 -51.21 4.85 12.30
N TYR A 623 -51.37 5.78 11.36
CA TYR A 623 -52.19 5.60 10.16
C TYR A 623 -51.62 4.50 9.26
N GLU A 624 -50.30 4.51 8.99
CA GLU A 624 -49.65 3.43 8.23
C GLU A 624 -49.80 2.06 8.92
N ALA A 625 -49.82 2.04 10.26
CA ALA A 625 -50.07 0.85 11.06
C ALA A 625 -51.56 0.44 11.15
N GLY A 626 -52.48 1.18 10.51
CA GLY A 626 -53.92 0.90 10.50
C GLY A 626 -54.63 1.16 11.85
N ARG A 627 -54.05 1.99 12.72
CA ARG A 627 -54.61 2.35 14.05
C ARG A 627 -55.42 3.64 14.04
N LEU A 628 -55.35 4.42 12.97
CA LEU A 628 -56.15 5.62 12.75
C LEU A 628 -56.89 5.50 11.41
N SER A 629 -58.14 5.95 11.38
CA SER A 629 -58.88 6.14 10.14
C SER A 629 -58.60 7.53 9.56
N ALA A 630 -58.65 7.65 8.23
CA ALA A 630 -58.48 8.90 7.50
C ALA A 630 -59.53 9.97 7.86
#